data_AF-A0A1Y5EIG4-F1
#
_entry.id   AF-A0A1Y5EIG4-F1
#
_cell.length_a   1.000
_cell.length_b   1.000
_cell.length_c   1.000
_cell.angle_alpha   90.00
_cell.angle_beta   90.00
_cell.angle_gamma   90.00
#
_symmetry.space_group_name_H-M   'P 1'
#
loop_
_entity.id
_entity.type
_entity.pdbx_description
1 polymer ?
#
loop_
_entity_poly.entity_id
_entity_poly.type
_entity_poly.pdbx_seq_one_letter_code
_entity_poly.pdbx_strand_id
1 'polypeptide(L)'
;MNNFKKIIAASAIALASSAVSADEVNAGGITWDAFGPQNGVAAGFTFQQWNADPTAGIYGTGSEGQSTLISGAAISPLNPTGELVGVGEFNAFYENRGVGGAFNPTTCASCELTYAFGGLVLESIVGDQLVYNTDNAWLNVYFDEATPFGNFGNLTNTNDSAHTEVADAQDGTLWASLVFDSFEVKGSLLGGFANIELSVVGGLADVVAALDYNETVSDIKMTSSSIFQGGQLYSTVSTGQLANKVPEPTSLAIFGLGLLGLAGAARRKA
;
A
#
# COMPACT_ATOMS: atom_id res chain seq x y z
N MET A 1 -12.49 19.68 -53.17
CA MET A 1 -13.23 19.55 -51.90
C MET A 1 -12.80 18.36 -51.01
N ASN A 2 -11.67 17.67 -51.30
CA ASN A 2 -11.36 16.35 -50.71
C ASN A 2 -10.27 16.32 -49.62
N ASN A 3 -9.54 17.41 -49.38
CA ASN A 3 -8.42 17.43 -48.42
C ASN A 3 -8.78 18.14 -47.11
N PHE A 4 -9.66 19.13 -47.15
CA PHE A 4 -10.11 19.89 -45.98
C PHE A 4 -10.93 19.02 -44.99
N LYS A 5 -11.79 18.14 -45.51
CA LYS A 5 -12.56 17.18 -44.69
C LYS A 5 -11.68 16.11 -44.02
N LYS A 6 -10.54 15.76 -44.62
CA LYS A 6 -9.60 14.76 -44.06
C LYS A 6 -8.77 15.34 -42.92
N ILE A 7 -8.43 16.63 -42.98
CA ILE A 7 -7.71 17.33 -41.92
C ILE A 7 -8.60 17.45 -40.68
N ILE A 8 -9.88 17.85 -40.84
CA ILE A 8 -10.82 17.97 -39.73
C ILE A 8 -11.05 16.63 -39.00
N ALA A 9 -11.13 15.52 -39.74
CA ALA A 9 -11.29 14.18 -39.15
C ALA A 9 -10.04 13.71 -38.38
N ALA A 10 -8.84 14.04 -38.84
CA ALA A 10 -7.59 13.74 -38.14
C ALA A 10 -7.40 14.63 -36.88
N SER A 11 -7.83 15.89 -36.95
CA SER A 11 -7.80 16.81 -35.80
C SER A 11 -8.77 16.42 -34.69
N ALA A 12 -9.94 15.87 -35.02
CA ALA A 12 -10.91 15.40 -34.02
C ALA A 12 -10.42 14.17 -33.23
N ILE A 13 -9.62 13.30 -33.87
CA ILE A 13 -9.03 12.13 -33.21
C ILE A 13 -7.85 12.55 -32.32
N ALA A 14 -7.04 13.52 -32.74
CA ALA A 14 -5.94 14.07 -31.94
C ALA A 14 -6.41 14.95 -30.75
N LEU A 15 -7.60 15.56 -30.85
CA LEU A 15 -8.22 16.32 -29.75
C LEU A 15 -9.01 15.44 -28.78
N ALA A 16 -9.41 14.22 -29.18
CA ALA A 16 -10.02 13.24 -28.28
C ALA A 16 -9.00 12.53 -27.38
N SER A 17 -7.71 12.56 -27.75
CA SER A 17 -6.61 11.95 -26.97
C SER A 17 -6.07 12.83 -25.83
N SER A 18 -6.64 14.01 -25.58
CA SER A 18 -6.16 14.97 -24.56
C SER A 18 -7.07 15.12 -23.34
N ALA A 19 -7.96 14.16 -23.07
CA ALA A 19 -8.74 14.10 -21.83
C ALA A 19 -8.27 12.92 -20.97
N VAL A 20 -7.02 12.97 -20.49
CA VAL A 20 -6.62 12.21 -19.30
C VAL A 20 -6.95 13.13 -18.12
N SER A 21 -8.20 13.06 -17.65
CA SER A 21 -8.48 13.45 -16.28
C SER A 21 -8.06 12.25 -15.42
N ALA A 22 -7.24 12.47 -14.39
CA ALA A 22 -7.10 11.45 -13.35
C ALA A 22 -8.51 11.21 -12.79
N ASP A 23 -8.97 9.97 -12.82
CA ASP A 23 -10.28 9.61 -12.28
C ASP A 23 -10.17 9.53 -10.75
N GLU A 24 -11.22 9.93 -10.05
CA GLU A 24 -11.28 9.82 -8.59
C GLU A 24 -11.68 8.39 -8.24
N VAL A 25 -10.89 7.74 -7.40
CA VAL A 25 -11.22 6.41 -6.86
C VAL A 25 -11.74 6.58 -5.45
N ASN A 26 -12.90 5.98 -5.15
CA ASN A 26 -13.49 5.95 -3.82
C ASN A 26 -13.78 4.50 -3.44
N ALA A 27 -13.16 4.04 -2.36
CA ALA A 27 -13.36 2.71 -1.81
C ALA A 27 -13.20 2.71 -0.29
N GLY A 28 -14.13 2.06 0.42
CA GLY A 28 -14.10 1.91 1.87
C GLY A 28 -13.97 3.23 2.62
N GLY A 29 -14.60 4.30 2.13
CA GLY A 29 -14.59 5.63 2.76
C GLY A 29 -13.37 6.50 2.44
N ILE A 30 -12.36 5.94 1.77
CA ILE A 30 -11.14 6.66 1.35
C ILE A 30 -11.24 7.03 -0.12
N THR A 31 -10.91 8.28 -0.42
CA THR A 31 -10.81 8.82 -1.76
C THR A 31 -9.36 9.18 -2.09
N TRP A 32 -8.90 8.81 -3.28
CA TRP A 32 -7.60 9.23 -3.82
C TRP A 32 -7.70 9.55 -5.31
N ASP A 33 -6.74 10.33 -5.80
CA ASP A 33 -6.57 10.50 -7.24
C ASP A 33 -5.86 9.26 -7.80
N ALA A 34 -6.37 8.76 -8.92
CA ALA A 34 -5.70 7.78 -9.76
C ALA A 34 -4.21 8.09 -9.93
N PHE A 35 -3.36 7.21 -9.42
CA PHE A 35 -1.91 7.28 -9.61
C PHE A 35 -1.49 6.46 -10.82
N GLY A 36 -0.74 7.09 -11.73
CA GLY A 36 -0.23 6.45 -12.93
C GLY A 36 -1.33 6.11 -13.96
N PRO A 37 -0.98 5.41 -15.04
CA PRO A 37 -1.87 5.15 -16.17
C PRO A 37 -3.00 4.13 -15.90
N GLN A 38 -3.05 3.49 -14.73
CA GLN A 38 -3.98 2.38 -14.40
C GLN A 38 -4.94 2.71 -13.25
N ASN A 39 -5.12 3.98 -12.92
CA ASN A 39 -5.96 4.42 -11.80
C ASN A 39 -5.56 3.76 -10.46
N GLY A 40 -4.26 3.70 -10.21
CA GLY A 40 -3.68 3.08 -9.02
C GLY A 40 -3.78 3.91 -7.76
N VAL A 41 -3.22 3.37 -6.69
CA VAL A 41 -3.06 4.06 -5.41
C VAL A 41 -1.57 4.30 -5.14
N ALA A 42 -1.26 5.48 -4.60
CA ALA A 42 0.04 5.76 -3.99
C ALA A 42 -0.19 6.49 -2.67
N ALA A 43 0.58 6.12 -1.65
CA ALA A 43 0.46 6.73 -0.33
C ALA A 43 1.77 6.71 0.45
N GLY A 44 1.94 7.67 1.35
CA GLY A 44 2.94 7.66 2.41
C GLY A 44 2.40 7.00 3.67
N PHE A 45 3.31 6.45 4.48
CA PHE A 45 2.98 5.88 5.77
C PHE A 45 4.13 6.01 6.78
N THR A 46 3.77 5.89 8.06
CA THR A 46 4.68 5.79 9.21
C THR A 46 4.34 4.57 10.04
N PHE A 47 5.31 4.07 10.81
CA PHE A 47 5.12 2.90 11.67
C PHE A 47 6.14 2.82 12.79
N GLN A 48 5.81 2.01 13.79
CA GLN A 48 6.76 1.44 14.71
C GLN A 48 6.77 -0.09 14.57
N GLN A 49 7.97 -0.65 14.56
CA GLN A 49 8.19 -2.10 14.50
C GLN A 49 9.11 -2.58 15.62
N TRP A 50 8.98 -3.86 15.97
CA TRP A 50 9.82 -4.53 16.95
C TRP A 50 9.93 -6.02 16.64
N ASN A 51 10.91 -6.68 17.25
CA ASN A 51 10.98 -8.13 17.21
C ASN A 51 10.20 -8.69 18.40
N ALA A 52 9.30 -9.63 18.16
CA ALA A 52 8.51 -10.28 19.17
C ALA A 52 8.87 -11.78 19.28
N ASP A 53 8.54 -12.39 20.42
CA ASP A 53 8.66 -13.84 20.60
C ASP A 53 7.41 -14.52 20.03
N PRO A 54 7.52 -15.30 18.93
CA PRO A 54 6.36 -15.95 18.30
C PRO A 54 5.68 -16.96 19.24
N THR A 55 6.35 -17.41 20.30
CA THR A 55 5.81 -18.36 21.29
C THR A 55 5.08 -17.70 22.45
N ALA A 56 5.16 -16.36 22.57
CA ALA A 56 4.59 -15.62 23.69
C ALA A 56 3.08 -15.36 23.55
N GLY A 57 2.43 -15.87 22.50
CA GLY A 57 0.99 -15.66 22.28
C GLY A 57 0.67 -14.20 21.97
N ILE A 58 1.46 -13.56 21.12
CA ILE A 58 1.30 -12.15 20.73
C ILE A 58 0.15 -11.89 19.75
N TYR A 59 -0.48 -12.95 19.23
CA TYR A 59 -1.54 -12.87 18.24
C TYR A 59 -2.92 -13.14 18.82
N GLY A 60 -3.90 -12.42 18.29
CA GLY A 60 -5.32 -12.67 18.45
C GLY A 60 -6.00 -12.96 17.12
N THR A 61 -7.32 -12.99 17.14
CA THR A 61 -8.16 -13.15 15.95
C THR A 61 -9.17 -12.02 15.92
N GLY A 62 -9.17 -11.26 14.82
CA GLY A 62 -10.13 -10.18 14.58
C GLY A 62 -11.54 -10.70 14.26
N SER A 63 -12.48 -9.78 14.14
CA SER A 63 -13.91 -10.06 13.90
C SER A 63 -14.17 -10.83 12.60
N GLU A 64 -13.29 -10.73 11.61
CA GLU A 64 -13.40 -11.38 10.30
C GLU A 64 -12.46 -12.58 10.15
N GLY A 65 -11.83 -13.02 11.26
CA GLY A 65 -10.94 -14.18 11.27
C GLY A 65 -9.48 -13.87 10.90
N GLN A 66 -9.15 -12.60 10.64
CA GLN A 66 -7.81 -12.15 10.36
C GLN A 66 -6.92 -12.17 11.62
N SER A 67 -5.62 -12.32 11.44
CA SER A 67 -4.64 -12.18 12.53
C SER A 67 -4.60 -10.74 13.05
N THR A 68 -4.52 -10.60 14.37
CA THR A 68 -4.31 -9.29 15.04
C THR A 68 -3.15 -9.38 16.02
N LEU A 69 -2.50 -8.27 16.30
CA LEU A 69 -1.56 -8.17 17.44
C LEU A 69 -2.36 -7.91 18.73
N ILE A 70 -1.99 -8.57 19.83
CA ILE A 70 -2.59 -8.31 21.16
C ILE A 70 -1.57 -7.81 22.19
N SER A 71 -0.32 -7.66 21.78
CA SER A 71 0.77 -7.22 22.65
C SER A 71 1.86 -6.48 21.88
N GLY A 72 2.35 -5.38 22.45
CA GLY A 72 3.58 -4.71 22.05
C GLY A 72 4.84 -5.29 22.70
N ALA A 73 4.80 -6.49 23.28
CA ALA A 73 5.96 -7.08 23.94
C ALA A 73 7.09 -7.36 22.94
N ALA A 74 8.27 -6.79 23.21
CA ALA A 74 9.43 -6.93 22.37
C ALA A 74 10.55 -7.74 23.02
N ILE A 75 11.30 -8.45 22.19
CA ILE A 75 12.57 -9.09 22.49
C ILE A 75 13.69 -8.38 21.74
N SER A 76 14.94 -8.74 22.04
CA SER A 76 16.09 -8.14 21.35
C SER A 76 15.97 -8.33 19.83
N PRO A 77 16.21 -7.29 19.01
CA PRO A 77 16.24 -7.41 17.56
C PRO A 77 17.38 -8.31 17.06
N LEU A 78 18.34 -8.66 17.92
CA LEU A 78 19.41 -9.61 17.63
C LEU A 78 19.03 -11.06 17.97
N ASN A 79 17.81 -11.31 18.44
CA ASN A 79 17.34 -12.66 18.74
C ASN A 79 17.00 -13.39 17.42
N PRO A 80 17.68 -14.51 17.09
CA PRO A 80 17.46 -15.22 15.83
C PRO A 80 16.09 -15.90 15.72
N THR A 81 15.35 -16.05 16.82
CA THR A 81 13.99 -16.61 16.81
C THR A 81 12.92 -15.52 16.83
N GLY A 82 13.32 -14.25 16.73
CA GLY A 82 12.39 -13.14 16.72
C GLY A 82 11.64 -13.02 15.41
N GLU A 83 10.43 -12.55 15.54
CA GLU A 83 9.52 -12.25 14.45
C GLU A 83 9.32 -10.74 14.38
N LEU A 84 9.46 -10.16 13.19
CA LEU A 84 9.25 -8.73 12.99
C LEU A 84 7.75 -8.46 12.90
N VAL A 85 7.27 -7.62 13.80
CA VAL A 85 5.88 -7.17 13.88
C VAL A 85 5.83 -5.65 13.99
N GLY A 86 4.69 -5.06 13.72
CA GLY A 86 4.53 -3.62 13.88
C GLY A 86 3.12 -3.11 13.67
N VAL A 87 2.95 -1.84 13.99
CA VAL A 87 1.73 -1.06 13.78
C VAL A 87 2.08 0.29 13.18
N GLY A 88 1.18 0.84 12.38
CA GLY A 88 1.40 2.10 11.68
C GLY A 88 0.13 2.73 11.14
N GLU A 89 0.33 3.84 10.44
CA GLU A 89 -0.74 4.69 9.88
C GLU A 89 -0.36 5.18 8.48
N PHE A 90 -1.35 5.28 7.59
CA PHE A 90 -1.20 5.95 6.29
C PHE A 90 -1.42 7.46 6.45
N ASN A 91 -0.43 8.26 6.06
CA ASN A 91 -0.40 9.69 6.40
C ASN A 91 -0.45 10.64 5.19
N ALA A 92 -0.56 10.13 3.96
CA ALA A 92 -0.82 10.93 2.76
C ALA A 92 -1.17 10.04 1.57
N PHE A 93 -2.31 10.24 0.93
CA PHE A 93 -2.60 9.63 -0.38
C PHE A 93 -2.23 10.59 -1.50
N TYR A 94 -1.92 10.04 -2.68
CA TYR A 94 -1.62 10.84 -3.86
C TYR A 94 -2.83 11.69 -4.28
N GLU A 95 -2.59 12.99 -4.43
CA GLU A 95 -3.56 13.97 -4.89
C GLU A 95 -2.87 15.00 -5.82
N ASN A 96 -3.38 15.14 -7.03
CA ASN A 96 -2.92 16.08 -8.05
C ASN A 96 -3.83 17.34 -8.13
N ARG A 97 -4.85 17.44 -7.28
CA ARG A 97 -5.80 18.58 -7.20
C ARG A 97 -5.23 19.83 -6.53
N GLY A 98 -4.02 19.73 -5.97
CA GLY A 98 -3.15 20.87 -5.67
C GLY A 98 -3.57 21.76 -4.51
N VAL A 99 -3.54 21.27 -3.25
CA VAL A 99 -2.95 21.98 -2.09
C VAL A 99 -2.70 20.98 -0.93
N GLY A 100 -1.43 20.79 -0.51
CA GLY A 100 -1.07 20.42 0.89
C GLY A 100 -0.68 18.97 1.19
N GLY A 101 0.62 18.71 1.37
CA GLY A 101 1.20 17.40 1.72
C GLY A 101 1.08 16.96 3.18
N ALA A 102 -0.14 16.84 3.69
CA ALA A 102 -0.46 16.10 4.90
C ALA A 102 -1.81 15.41 4.66
N PHE A 103 -2.03 14.24 5.27
CA PHE A 103 -3.32 13.55 5.28
C PHE A 103 -4.47 14.56 5.43
N ASN A 104 -5.16 14.84 4.33
CA ASN A 104 -6.48 15.42 4.32
C ASN A 104 -7.30 14.42 3.52
N PRO A 105 -7.80 13.34 4.16
CA PRO A 105 -8.70 12.42 3.49
C PRO A 105 -9.85 13.30 3.05
N THR A 106 -9.92 13.60 1.75
CA THR A 106 -10.84 14.62 1.23
C THR A 106 -12.30 14.19 1.42
N THR A 107 -12.55 13.02 2.03
CA THR A 107 -13.86 12.45 2.34
C THR A 107 -14.16 12.18 3.81
N CYS A 108 -13.22 12.20 4.76
CA CYS A 108 -13.61 12.17 6.18
C CYS A 108 -12.62 12.82 7.15
N ALA A 109 -13.00 14.01 7.62
CA ALA A 109 -12.21 14.86 8.52
C ALA A 109 -11.95 14.27 9.93
N SER A 110 -12.34 13.02 10.19
CA SER A 110 -12.26 12.36 11.50
C SER A 110 -12.01 10.85 11.41
N CYS A 111 -11.46 10.37 10.28
CA CYS A 111 -11.09 8.96 10.19
C CYS A 111 -9.59 8.77 10.24
N GLU A 112 -9.21 7.56 10.59
CA GLU A 112 -7.84 7.07 10.59
C GLU A 112 -7.75 5.80 9.74
N LEU A 113 -6.63 5.64 9.03
CA LEU A 113 -6.32 4.41 8.31
C LEU A 113 -5.03 3.82 8.89
N THR A 114 -5.22 2.89 9.81
CA THR A 114 -4.15 2.21 10.55
C THR A 114 -3.86 0.84 9.95
N TYR A 115 -2.73 0.26 10.32
CA TYR A 115 -2.42 -1.11 9.96
C TYR A 115 -1.58 -1.80 11.03
N ALA A 116 -1.69 -3.12 11.05
CA ALA A 116 -0.81 -4.00 11.80
C ALA A 116 -0.22 -5.04 10.86
N PHE A 117 1.00 -5.50 11.16
CA PHE A 117 1.63 -6.59 10.43
C PHE A 117 2.39 -7.54 11.36
N GLY A 118 2.56 -8.77 10.88
CA GLY A 118 3.32 -9.81 11.56
C GLY A 118 3.60 -10.99 10.63
N GLY A 119 4.11 -12.09 11.18
CA GLY A 119 4.46 -13.31 10.45
C GLY A 119 5.86 -13.30 9.82
N LEU A 120 6.61 -12.21 9.96
CA LEU A 120 7.91 -12.02 9.31
C LEU A 120 9.04 -12.61 10.16
N VAL A 121 9.43 -13.85 9.88
CA VAL A 121 10.54 -14.53 10.58
C VAL A 121 11.80 -14.43 9.73
N LEU A 122 12.93 -14.03 10.32
CA LEU A 122 14.20 -13.97 9.61
C LEU A 122 14.62 -15.38 9.16
N GLU A 123 14.75 -15.59 7.86
CA GLU A 123 15.16 -16.88 7.30
C GLU A 123 16.67 -16.94 7.06
N SER A 124 17.23 -15.88 6.47
CA SER A 124 18.67 -15.83 6.17
C SER A 124 19.22 -14.42 6.06
N ILE A 125 20.55 -14.31 6.22
CA ILE A 125 21.31 -13.08 5.97
C ILE A 125 22.34 -13.39 4.89
N VAL A 126 22.25 -12.71 3.75
CA VAL A 126 23.18 -12.83 2.61
C VAL A 126 23.88 -11.49 2.40
N GLY A 127 25.06 -11.33 2.98
CA GLY A 127 25.76 -10.04 2.97
C GLY A 127 25.02 -9.00 3.81
N ASP A 128 24.59 -7.91 3.18
CA ASP A 128 23.75 -6.86 3.78
C ASP A 128 22.25 -7.06 3.51
N GLN A 129 21.85 -8.18 2.90
CA GLN A 129 20.46 -8.50 2.63
C GLN A 129 19.91 -9.45 3.70
N LEU A 130 18.85 -9.03 4.38
CA LEU A 130 18.05 -9.85 5.28
C LEU A 130 16.83 -10.34 4.51
N VAL A 131 16.65 -11.66 4.49
CA VAL A 131 15.54 -12.34 3.83
C VAL A 131 14.63 -12.92 4.91
N TYR A 132 13.35 -12.59 4.82
CA TYR A 132 12.34 -13.05 5.76
C TYR A 132 11.44 -14.11 5.09
N ASN A 133 11.07 -15.13 5.85
CA ASN A 133 10.00 -16.05 5.46
C ASN A 133 8.66 -15.28 5.52
N THR A 134 7.87 -15.39 4.46
CA THR A 134 6.58 -14.70 4.32
C THR A 134 5.38 -15.64 4.31
N ASP A 135 5.57 -16.96 4.50
CA ASP A 135 4.51 -17.98 4.37
C ASP A 135 3.33 -17.75 5.31
N ASN A 136 3.59 -17.16 6.48
CA ASN A 136 2.57 -16.79 7.47
C ASN A 136 2.49 -15.27 7.69
N ALA A 137 3.12 -14.48 6.82
CA ALA A 137 3.18 -13.04 6.95
C ALA A 137 1.91 -12.35 6.46
N TRP A 138 1.46 -11.37 7.24
CA TRP A 138 0.18 -10.70 7.04
C TRP A 138 0.31 -9.21 7.34
N LEU A 139 -0.46 -8.41 6.62
CA LEU A 139 -0.69 -7.00 6.89
C LEU A 139 -2.18 -6.73 6.80
N ASN A 140 -2.77 -6.22 7.87
CA ASN A 140 -4.19 -5.89 7.92
C ASN A 140 -4.34 -4.40 8.12
N VAL A 141 -5.19 -3.77 7.31
CA VAL A 141 -5.49 -2.34 7.30
C VAL A 141 -6.87 -2.14 7.90
N TYR A 142 -6.99 -1.16 8.79
CA TYR A 142 -8.21 -0.85 9.51
C TYR A 142 -8.63 0.58 9.23
N PHE A 143 -9.91 0.74 8.95
CA PHE A 143 -10.56 2.04 8.81
C PHE A 143 -11.34 2.32 10.08
N ASP A 144 -10.98 3.37 10.79
CA ASP A 144 -11.67 3.80 11.99
C ASP A 144 -12.26 5.20 11.82
N GLU A 145 -13.48 5.38 12.31
CA GLU A 145 -14.19 6.66 12.36
C GLU A 145 -14.25 7.22 13.80
N ALA A 146 -13.49 6.67 14.76
CA ALA A 146 -13.62 7.03 16.16
C ALA A 146 -12.99 8.39 16.49
N THR A 147 -13.91 9.32 16.77
CA THR A 147 -13.68 10.65 17.34
C THR A 147 -12.95 11.62 16.42
N PRO A 148 -13.20 12.94 16.55
CA PRO A 148 -12.52 13.95 15.72
C PRO A 148 -10.99 14.01 15.87
N PHE A 149 -10.38 13.11 16.65
CA PHE A 149 -8.95 13.14 16.97
C PHE A 149 -8.21 11.81 16.78
N GLY A 150 -8.84 10.76 16.22
CA GLY A 150 -8.22 9.42 16.19
C GLY A 150 -7.84 8.92 17.60
N ASN A 151 -7.42 7.68 17.72
CA ASN A 151 -6.93 7.12 19.00
C ASN A 151 -5.54 6.53 18.87
N PHE A 152 -5.07 6.21 17.66
CA PHE A 152 -3.70 5.82 17.40
C PHE A 152 -2.86 7.04 17.00
N GLY A 153 -1.60 7.11 17.47
CA GLY A 153 -0.67 8.18 17.11
C GLY A 153 -1.02 9.61 17.59
N ASN A 154 -2.17 9.82 18.25
CA ASN A 154 -2.65 11.11 18.74
C ASN A 154 -2.60 12.23 17.66
N LEU A 155 -3.10 11.93 16.45
CA LEU A 155 -3.10 12.81 15.26
C LEU A 155 -1.73 13.21 14.71
N THR A 156 -0.67 12.60 15.20
CA THR A 156 0.68 12.84 14.70
C THR A 156 1.19 11.54 14.11
N ASN A 157 1.96 11.64 13.02
CA ASN A 157 2.73 10.53 12.45
C ASN A 157 3.16 9.55 13.55
N THR A 158 3.01 8.25 13.29
CA THR A 158 3.30 7.17 14.25
C THR A 158 4.52 7.47 15.11
N ASN A 159 4.31 7.54 16.43
CA ASN A 159 5.32 7.96 17.41
C ASN A 159 6.16 6.77 17.92
N ASP A 160 7.18 7.04 18.75
CA ASP A 160 8.07 6.02 19.32
C ASP A 160 7.44 5.21 20.47
N SER A 161 6.15 5.42 20.76
CA SER A 161 5.34 4.66 21.71
C SER A 161 4.19 3.87 21.06
N ALA A 162 4.05 3.85 19.73
CA ALA A 162 2.94 3.17 19.05
C ALA A 162 2.78 1.68 19.40
N HIS A 163 3.85 0.99 19.83
CA HIS A 163 3.78 -0.36 20.39
C HIS A 163 2.85 -0.51 21.61
N THR A 164 2.53 0.58 22.34
CA THR A 164 1.57 0.56 23.44
C THR A 164 0.11 0.69 22.99
N GLU A 165 -0.10 1.06 21.72
CA GLU A 165 -1.39 1.39 21.12
C GLU A 165 -1.82 0.29 20.12
N VAL A 166 -1.34 -0.94 20.31
CA VAL A 166 -1.65 -2.08 19.43
C VAL A 166 -3.16 -2.34 19.30
N ALA A 167 -3.93 -2.11 20.37
CA ALA A 167 -5.38 -2.26 20.33
C ALA A 167 -6.04 -1.14 19.50
N ASP A 168 -5.61 0.10 19.68
CA ASP A 168 -6.12 1.27 18.97
C ASP A 168 -5.75 1.22 17.47
N ALA A 169 -4.60 0.64 17.11
CA ALA A 169 -4.23 0.44 15.69
C ALA A 169 -5.11 -0.56 14.93
N GLN A 170 -6.03 -1.26 15.61
CA GLN A 170 -6.76 -2.41 15.06
C GLN A 170 -8.24 -2.48 15.50
N ASP A 171 -8.80 -1.43 16.09
CA ASP A 171 -10.16 -1.40 16.61
C ASP A 171 -11.22 -0.93 15.58
N GLY A 172 -10.76 -0.46 14.42
CA GLY A 172 -11.59 -0.11 13.27
C GLY A 172 -12.16 -1.30 12.49
N THR A 173 -12.85 -0.98 11.39
CA THR A 173 -13.34 -1.95 10.42
C THR A 173 -12.18 -2.50 9.58
N LEU A 174 -12.12 -3.81 9.34
CA LEU A 174 -11.11 -4.40 8.45
C LEU A 174 -11.32 -3.87 7.02
N TRP A 175 -10.45 -2.95 6.62
CA TRP A 175 -10.52 -2.27 5.33
C TRP A 175 -9.93 -3.13 4.22
N ALA A 176 -8.72 -3.64 4.45
CA ALA A 176 -8.04 -4.57 3.55
C ALA A 176 -7.23 -5.60 4.36
N SER A 177 -7.17 -6.83 3.87
CA SER A 177 -6.27 -7.88 4.37
C SER A 177 -5.30 -8.26 3.27
N LEU A 178 -4.02 -8.27 3.60
CA LEU A 178 -2.92 -8.48 2.66
C LEU A 178 -1.96 -9.56 3.16
N VAL A 179 -1.37 -10.27 2.21
CA VAL A 179 -0.28 -11.23 2.44
C VAL A 179 1.00 -10.74 1.78
N PHE A 180 2.15 -11.14 2.32
CA PHE A 180 3.45 -10.80 1.74
C PHE A 180 3.85 -11.79 0.66
N ASP A 181 4.02 -11.28 -0.56
CA ASP A 181 4.67 -12.02 -1.65
C ASP A 181 6.19 -12.02 -1.47
N SER A 182 6.73 -10.91 -0.96
CA SER A 182 8.14 -10.80 -0.57
C SER A 182 8.38 -9.69 0.45
N PHE A 183 9.41 -9.88 1.28
CA PHE A 183 9.92 -8.87 2.21
C PHE A 183 11.44 -8.98 2.28
N GLU A 184 12.14 -8.01 1.67
CA GLU A 184 13.59 -7.98 1.60
C GLU A 184 14.13 -6.70 2.22
N VAL A 185 15.05 -6.82 3.18
CA VAL A 185 15.68 -5.65 3.81
C VAL A 185 17.15 -5.57 3.44
N LYS A 186 17.58 -4.43 2.90
CA LYS A 186 19.00 -4.09 2.77
C LYS A 186 19.46 -3.27 3.98
N GLY A 187 20.34 -3.84 4.79
CA GLY A 187 20.90 -3.23 5.98
C GLY A 187 21.28 -4.26 7.04
N SER A 188 20.75 -4.09 8.23
CA SER A 188 21.01 -4.93 9.40
C SER A 188 19.73 -5.13 10.21
N LEU A 189 19.77 -6.01 11.21
CA LEU A 189 18.69 -6.18 12.18
C LEU A 189 18.39 -4.91 13.00
N LEU A 190 19.29 -3.93 12.97
CA LEU A 190 19.13 -2.64 13.65
C LEU A 190 18.69 -1.51 12.72
N GLY A 191 18.45 -1.80 11.44
CA GLY A 191 17.90 -0.84 10.50
C GLY A 191 18.33 -1.09 9.06
N GLY A 192 17.51 -0.61 8.13
CA GLY A 192 17.70 -0.84 6.71
C GLY A 192 16.54 -0.29 5.87
N PHE A 193 16.63 -0.55 4.57
CA PHE A 193 15.61 -0.24 3.58
C PHE A 193 14.90 -1.53 3.16
N ALA A 194 13.59 -1.58 3.32
CA ALA A 194 12.77 -2.72 2.89
C ALA A 194 12.19 -2.48 1.50
N ASN A 195 12.22 -3.52 0.65
CA ASN A 195 11.34 -3.66 -0.50
C ASN A 195 10.29 -4.71 -0.13
N ILE A 196 9.03 -4.37 -0.37
CA ILE A 196 7.88 -5.16 0.07
C ILE A 196 6.96 -5.34 -1.13
N GLU A 197 6.53 -6.57 -1.38
CA GLU A 197 5.49 -6.90 -2.35
C GLU A 197 4.33 -7.59 -1.61
N LEU A 198 3.11 -7.12 -1.83
CA LEU A 198 1.91 -7.58 -1.14
C LEU A 198 0.79 -7.89 -2.15
N SER A 199 -0.02 -8.88 -1.81
CA SER A 199 -1.26 -9.21 -2.51
C SER A 199 -2.46 -9.08 -1.59
N VAL A 200 -3.56 -8.55 -2.11
CA VAL A 200 -4.83 -8.37 -1.38
C VAL A 200 -5.60 -9.68 -1.38
N VAL A 201 -6.03 -10.11 -0.19
CA VAL A 201 -6.71 -11.41 0.00
C VAL A 201 -8.08 -11.29 0.67
N GLY A 202 -8.45 -10.10 1.14
CA GLY A 202 -9.73 -9.86 1.81
C GLY A 202 -9.93 -8.41 2.26
N GLY A 203 -11.00 -8.18 3.03
CA GLY A 203 -11.45 -6.85 3.45
C GLY A 203 -12.77 -6.44 2.79
N LEU A 204 -13.02 -5.13 2.74
CA LEU A 204 -14.23 -4.59 2.13
C LEU A 204 -14.26 -4.88 0.62
N ALA A 205 -15.42 -5.28 0.10
CA ALA A 205 -15.52 -5.77 -1.28
C ALA A 205 -15.14 -4.72 -2.35
N ASP A 206 -15.47 -3.45 -2.11
CA ASP A 206 -15.11 -2.34 -2.98
C ASP A 206 -13.61 -1.99 -2.89
N VAL A 207 -13.02 -2.11 -1.70
CA VAL A 207 -11.58 -1.94 -1.48
C VAL A 207 -10.80 -3.05 -2.18
N VAL A 208 -11.20 -4.31 -2.02
CA VAL A 208 -10.59 -5.43 -2.74
C VAL A 208 -10.69 -5.19 -4.24
N ALA A 209 -11.84 -4.81 -4.77
CA ALA A 209 -11.99 -4.53 -6.20
C ALA A 209 -11.13 -3.34 -6.70
N ALA A 210 -10.79 -2.40 -5.82
CA ALA A 210 -9.96 -1.25 -6.15
C ALA A 210 -8.45 -1.54 -6.10
N LEU A 211 -8.04 -2.56 -5.31
CA LEU A 211 -6.63 -2.87 -5.06
C LEU A 211 -6.16 -4.18 -5.67
N ASP A 212 -7.05 -5.16 -5.86
CA ASP A 212 -6.76 -6.46 -6.46
C ASP A 212 -6.71 -6.31 -7.98
N TYR A 213 -5.51 -6.24 -8.52
CA TYR A 213 -5.30 -6.14 -9.97
C TYR A 213 -5.29 -7.53 -10.63
N ASN A 214 -5.40 -8.63 -9.86
CA ASN A 214 -5.52 -10.02 -10.33
C ASN A 214 -4.53 -10.37 -11.45
N GLU A 215 -3.29 -9.89 -11.32
CA GLU A 215 -2.24 -10.17 -12.28
C GLU A 215 -1.29 -11.26 -11.75
N THR A 216 -0.41 -11.78 -12.59
CA THR A 216 0.58 -12.79 -12.19
C THR A 216 1.65 -12.27 -11.23
N VAL A 217 1.43 -11.13 -10.58
CA VAL A 217 2.36 -10.35 -9.77
C VAL A 217 1.62 -9.72 -8.58
N SER A 218 2.36 -9.29 -7.56
CA SER A 218 1.87 -8.56 -6.40
C SER A 218 1.02 -7.33 -6.77
N ASP A 219 -0.05 -7.09 -6.01
CA ASP A 219 -0.93 -5.92 -6.14
C ASP A 219 -0.23 -4.61 -5.72
N ILE A 220 0.46 -4.64 -4.58
CA ILE A 220 1.06 -3.46 -3.97
C ILE A 220 2.57 -3.63 -3.82
N LYS A 221 3.31 -2.55 -4.13
CA LYS A 221 4.73 -2.42 -3.82
C LYS A 221 4.95 -1.34 -2.80
N MET A 222 5.73 -1.65 -1.78
CA MET A 222 6.14 -0.66 -0.79
C MET A 222 7.65 -0.60 -0.69
N THR A 223 8.15 0.61 -0.41
CA THR A 223 9.52 0.82 0.06
C THR A 223 9.46 1.50 1.40
N SER A 224 10.19 0.99 2.38
CA SER A 224 10.22 1.57 3.72
C SER A 224 11.64 1.61 4.28
N SER A 225 11.82 2.38 5.34
CA SER A 225 13.06 2.41 6.11
C SER A 225 12.74 2.48 7.60
N SER A 226 13.58 1.83 8.41
CA SER A 226 13.44 1.82 9.86
C SER A 226 14.81 1.78 10.54
N ILE A 227 14.91 2.37 11.73
CA ILE A 227 16.13 2.42 12.53
C ILE A 227 15.82 2.07 13.99
N PHE A 228 16.61 1.17 14.57
CA PHE A 228 16.66 0.88 16.00
C PHE A 228 17.87 1.61 16.61
N GLN A 229 17.66 2.66 17.39
CA GLN A 229 18.76 3.36 18.05
C GLN A 229 19.27 2.61 19.28
N GLY A 230 20.58 2.56 19.51
CA GLY A 230 21.18 2.37 20.83
C GLY A 230 20.74 1.13 21.66
N GLY A 231 20.40 0.01 21.02
CA GLY A 231 19.93 -1.21 21.72
C GLY A 231 18.48 -1.16 22.19
N GLN A 232 17.69 -0.20 21.69
CA GLN A 232 16.24 -0.16 21.89
C GLN A 232 15.58 -1.41 21.28
N LEU A 233 14.49 -1.84 21.91
CA LEU A 233 13.69 -2.98 21.44
C LEU A 233 12.72 -2.60 20.31
N TYR A 234 12.46 -1.31 20.17
CA TYR A 234 11.51 -0.74 19.21
C TYR A 234 12.24 0.19 18.23
N SER A 235 11.74 0.26 17.00
CA SER A 235 12.21 1.25 16.03
C SER A 235 11.89 2.66 16.50
N THR A 236 12.82 3.60 16.30
CA THR A 236 12.68 5.00 16.72
C THR A 236 12.08 5.88 15.62
N VAL A 237 12.43 5.61 14.37
CA VAL A 237 11.93 6.34 13.20
C VAL A 237 11.70 5.33 12.10
N SER A 238 10.47 5.25 11.60
CA SER A 238 10.16 4.45 10.42
C SER A 238 9.13 5.12 9.52
N THR A 239 9.39 5.08 8.22
CA THR A 239 8.54 5.66 7.19
C THR A 239 8.65 4.87 5.90
N GLY A 240 7.62 4.94 5.08
CA GLY A 240 7.65 4.37 3.75
C GLY A 240 6.62 5.01 2.83
N GLN A 241 6.61 4.46 1.63
CA GLN A 241 5.68 4.81 0.57
C GLN A 241 5.23 3.53 -0.12
N LEU A 242 3.99 3.52 -0.56
CA LEU A 242 3.42 2.49 -1.41
C LEU A 242 3.04 3.07 -2.76
N ALA A 243 3.12 2.22 -3.77
CA ALA A 243 2.47 2.39 -5.05
C ALA A 243 2.03 1.02 -5.57
N ASN A 244 0.90 0.93 -6.26
CA ASN A 244 0.52 -0.30 -6.92
C ASN A 244 1.43 -0.61 -8.14
N LYS A 245 1.58 -1.90 -8.48
CA LYS A 245 2.39 -2.34 -9.64
C LYS A 245 1.54 -2.37 -10.91
N VAL A 246 2.06 -1.75 -11.98
CA VAL A 246 1.45 -1.70 -13.31
C VAL A 246 1.88 -2.87 -14.18
N PRO A 247 0.93 -3.65 -14.72
CA PRO A 247 1.02 -4.07 -16.13
C PRO A 247 -0.27 -3.78 -16.92
N GLU A 248 -0.15 -3.19 -18.12
CA GLU A 248 -1.31 -2.75 -18.92
C GLU A 248 -1.77 -3.82 -19.93
N PRO A 249 -3.02 -4.34 -19.86
CA PRO A 249 -3.59 -5.13 -20.95
C PRO A 249 -4.30 -4.24 -22.00
N THR A 250 -4.84 -3.10 -21.59
CA THR A 250 -5.78 -2.30 -22.40
C THR A 250 -5.11 -1.32 -23.35
N SER A 251 -3.97 -0.73 -23.01
CA SER A 251 -3.26 0.17 -23.94
C SER A 251 -2.71 -0.57 -25.16
N LEU A 252 -2.21 -1.80 -24.97
CA LEU A 252 -1.80 -2.68 -26.07
C LEU A 252 -2.99 -3.08 -26.94
N ALA A 253 -4.15 -3.36 -26.33
CA ALA A 253 -5.36 -3.71 -27.06
C ALA A 253 -5.90 -2.50 -27.88
N ILE A 254 -5.96 -1.30 -27.30
CA ILE A 254 -6.44 -0.09 -27.97
C ILE A 254 -5.45 0.37 -29.06
N PHE A 255 -4.14 0.31 -28.79
CA PHE A 255 -3.11 0.58 -29.78
C PHE A 255 -3.12 -0.44 -30.93
N GLY A 256 -3.27 -1.73 -30.59
CA GLY A 256 -3.40 -2.82 -31.57
C GLY A 256 -4.68 -2.73 -32.41
N LEU A 257 -5.81 -2.40 -31.80
CA LEU A 257 -7.08 -2.15 -32.49
C LEU A 257 -7.03 -0.87 -33.33
N GLY A 258 -6.31 0.16 -32.88
CA GLY A 258 -6.04 1.38 -33.63
C GLY A 258 -5.23 1.12 -34.90
N LEU A 259 -4.19 0.28 -34.81
CA LEU A 259 -3.39 -0.17 -35.96
C LEU A 259 -4.19 -1.05 -36.92
N LEU A 260 -5.03 -1.97 -36.42
CA LEU A 260 -5.92 -2.80 -37.23
C LEU A 260 -7.00 -1.97 -37.94
N GLY A 261 -7.58 -0.98 -37.25
CA GLY A 261 -8.50 -0.02 -37.84
C GLY A 261 -7.86 0.82 -38.95
N LEU A 262 -6.61 1.26 -38.74
CA LEU A 262 -5.84 2.02 -39.73
C LEU A 262 -5.47 1.16 -40.96
N ALA A 263 -5.07 -0.11 -40.75
CA ALA A 263 -4.80 -1.06 -41.82
C ALA A 263 -6.08 -1.41 -42.62
N GLY A 264 -7.22 -1.56 -41.96
CA GLY A 264 -8.53 -1.76 -42.60
C GLY A 264 -8.97 -0.55 -43.42
N ALA A 265 -8.73 0.66 -42.92
CA ALA A 265 -9.02 1.91 -43.65
C ALA A 265 -8.08 2.12 -44.86
N ALA A 266 -6.82 1.68 -44.77
CA ALA A 266 -5.86 1.73 -45.87
C ALA A 266 -6.26 0.80 -47.03
N ARG A 267 -6.80 -0.40 -46.74
CA ARG A 267 -7.25 -1.35 -47.78
C ARG A 267 -8.49 -0.89 -48.56
N ARG A 268 -9.33 -0.01 -48.00
CA ARG A 268 -10.49 0.56 -48.72
C ARG A 268 -10.14 1.65 -49.75
N LYS A 269 -8.87 2.03 -49.86
CA LYS A 269 -8.38 2.99 -50.86
C LYS A 269 -7.64 2.35 -52.04
N ALA A 270 -7.47 1.03 -52.04
CA ALA A 270 -6.96 0.27 -53.18
C ALA A 270 -8.13 -0.22 -54.05
#